data_AF-A0A967CVX9-F1
#
_entry.id   AF-A0A967CVX9-F1
#
_cell.length_a   1.000
_cell.length_b   1.000
_cell.length_c   1.000
_cell.angle_alpha   90.00
_cell.angle_beta   90.00
_cell.angle_gamma   90.00
#
_symmetry.space_group_name_H-M   'P 1'
#
loop_
_entity.id
_entity.type
_entity.pdbx_description
1 polymer ?
#
loop_
_entity_poly.entity_id
_entity_poly.type
_entity_poly.pdbx_seq_one_letter_code
_entity_poly.pdbx_strand_id
1 'polypeptide(L)'
;KVEFKGKCRFFSADTIGSFALNAADGKSRLYGEILDVSVFVVAPGEAEVRGLTVHGINSRWGPAKRSTQDAACWMGADFRICAR
;
A
#
# COMPACT_ATOMS: atom_id res chain seq x y z
N LYS A 1 -2.75 -4.53 16.22
CA LYS A 1 -2.70 -4.36 14.75
C LYS A 1 -3.82 -3.42 14.36
N VAL A 2 -3.52 -2.25 13.80
CA VAL A 2 -4.53 -1.27 13.38
C VAL A 2 -4.89 -1.55 11.93
N GLU A 3 -6.17 -1.52 11.63
CA GLU A 3 -6.72 -1.76 10.29
C GLU A 3 -7.45 -0.50 9.84
N PHE A 4 -7.11 0.00 8.65
CA PHE A 4 -7.90 1.04 8.02
C PHE A 4 -9.22 0.45 7.53
N LYS A 5 -10.34 0.99 8.01
CA LYS A 5 -11.68 0.60 7.58
C LYS A 5 -12.34 1.79 6.89
N GLY A 6 -12.31 1.79 5.57
CA GLY A 6 -12.87 2.85 4.75
C GLY A 6 -12.67 2.58 3.27
N LYS A 7 -13.30 3.40 2.43
CA LYS A 7 -13.07 3.35 0.98
C LYS A 7 -11.71 3.97 0.68
N CYS A 8 -10.94 3.31 -0.18
CA CYS A 8 -9.72 3.86 -0.75
C CYS A 8 -9.92 4.16 -2.23
N ARG A 9 -9.19 5.13 -2.77
CA ARG A 9 -8.95 5.20 -4.22
C ARG A 9 -7.78 4.28 -4.55
N PHE A 10 -7.92 3.59 -5.67
CA PHE A 10 -6.89 2.74 -6.23
C PHE A 10 -6.34 3.38 -7.49
N PHE A 11 -5.03 3.60 -7.53
CA PHE A 11 -4.34 4.15 -8.69
C PHE A 11 -3.39 3.08 -9.23
N SER A 12 -3.69 2.53 -10.41
CA SER A 12 -2.75 1.66 -11.12
C SER A 12 -1.57 2.50 -11.59
N ALA A 13 -0.35 2.10 -11.23
CA ALA A 13 0.86 2.83 -11.63
C ALA A 13 1.47 2.28 -12.91
N ASP A 14 1.28 1.00 -13.19
CA ASP A 14 1.83 0.32 -14.36
C ASP A 14 1.00 -0.92 -14.76
N THR A 15 1.50 -1.67 -15.75
CA THR A 15 0.89 -2.91 -16.25
C THR A 15 1.35 -4.17 -15.51
N ILE A 16 2.38 -4.07 -14.66
CA ILE A 16 2.93 -5.20 -13.89
C ILE A 16 2.28 -5.32 -12.49
N GLY A 17 1.39 -4.38 -12.15
CA GLY A 17 0.53 -4.44 -10.99
C GLY A 17 1.04 -3.61 -9.81
N SER A 18 1.91 -2.63 -10.04
CA SER A 18 2.19 -1.59 -9.05
C SER A 18 1.00 -0.66 -8.91
N PHE A 19 0.78 -0.16 -7.70
CA PHE A 19 -0.35 0.72 -7.42
C PHE A 19 -0.09 1.66 -6.24
N ALA A 20 -0.94 2.67 -6.12
CA ALA A 20 -1.04 3.49 -4.94
C ALA A 20 -2.47 3.48 -4.37
N LEU A 21 -2.57 3.65 -3.06
CA LEU A 21 -3.81 3.79 -2.30
C LEU A 21 -3.78 5.08 -1.51
N ASN A 22 -4.91 5.78 -1.46
CA ASN A 22 -5.19 6.79 -0.44
C ASN A 22 -6.66 6.77 -0.05
N ALA A 23 -7.01 7.48 1.02
CA ALA A 23 -8.40 7.56 1.45
C ALA A 23 -9.28 8.17 0.35
N ALA A 24 -10.54 7.73 0.27
CA ALA A 24 -11.43 8.15 -0.81
C ALA A 24 -11.73 9.66 -0.87
N ASP A 25 -11.54 10.38 0.23
CA ASP A 25 -11.63 11.85 0.30
C ASP A 25 -10.33 12.57 -0.13
N GLY A 26 -9.24 11.83 -0.33
CA GLY A 26 -7.91 12.33 -0.66
C GLY A 26 -7.21 13.09 0.46
N LYS A 27 -7.74 13.06 1.70
CA LYS A 27 -7.25 13.86 2.83
C LYS A 27 -7.11 13.06 4.13
N SER A 28 -7.95 12.06 4.31
CA SER A 28 -7.92 11.20 5.48
C SER A 28 -6.67 10.33 5.47
N ARG A 29 -6.17 10.07 6.68
CA ARG A 29 -5.01 9.22 6.90
C ARG A 29 -5.44 7.76 6.80
N LEU A 30 -4.64 6.95 6.11
CA LEU A 30 -4.82 5.50 6.06
C LEU A 30 -4.38 4.86 7.39
N TYR A 31 -3.24 5.29 7.93
CA TYR A 31 -2.71 4.77 9.20
C TYR A 31 -1.73 5.77 9.81
N GLY A 32 -1.87 6.07 11.11
CA GLY A 32 -0.96 6.99 11.80
C GLY A 32 -0.89 8.35 11.09
N GLU A 33 0.28 8.65 10.51
CA GLU A 33 0.55 9.87 9.72
C GLU A 33 0.53 9.65 8.20
N ILE A 34 0.18 8.46 7.73
CA ILE A 34 0.29 8.04 6.33
C ILE A 34 -0.97 8.45 5.56
N LEU A 35 -0.78 9.21 4.48
CA LEU A 35 -1.84 9.61 3.54
C LEU A 35 -1.95 8.64 2.36
N ASP A 36 -0.81 8.25 1.82
CA ASP A 36 -0.75 7.39 0.64
C ASP A 36 0.15 6.19 0.92
N VAL A 37 -0.21 5.03 0.38
CA VAL A 37 0.63 3.83 0.35
C VAL A 37 0.89 3.48 -1.10
N SER A 38 2.15 3.29 -1.47
CA SER A 38 2.56 2.81 -2.79
C SER A 38 3.15 1.42 -2.67
N VAL A 39 2.70 0.51 -3.54
CA VAL A 39 3.23 -0.83 -3.72
C VAL A 39 3.87 -0.88 -5.09
N PHE A 40 5.19 -1.02 -5.13
CA PHE A 40 5.97 -1.04 -6.36
C PHE A 40 6.44 -2.46 -6.64
N VAL A 41 5.91 -3.10 -7.67
CA VAL A 41 6.27 -4.48 -8.05
C VAL A 41 7.66 -4.46 -8.65
N VAL A 42 8.58 -5.23 -8.06
CA VAL A 42 10.00 -5.31 -8.50
C VAL A 42 10.29 -6.61 -9.24
N ALA A 43 9.51 -7.66 -8.97
CA ALA A 43 9.58 -8.96 -9.64
C ALA A 43 8.23 -9.68 -9.50
N PRO A 44 7.97 -10.77 -10.26
CA PRO A 44 6.75 -11.55 -10.11
C PRO A 44 6.52 -11.99 -8.66
N GLY A 45 5.47 -11.46 -8.04
CA GLY A 45 5.11 -11.78 -6.64
C GLY A 45 5.91 -11.01 -5.57
N GLU A 46 6.80 -10.09 -5.96
CA GLU A 46 7.62 -9.30 -5.03
C GLU A 46 7.45 -7.80 -5.26
N ALA A 47 7.35 -7.03 -4.18
CA ALA A 47 7.18 -5.59 -4.23
C ALA A 47 7.95 -4.87 -3.11
N GLU A 48 8.22 -3.59 -3.32
CA GLU A 48 8.67 -2.65 -2.29
C GLU A 48 7.51 -1.74 -1.89
N VAL A 49 7.28 -1.58 -0.59
CA VAL A 49 6.19 -0.77 -0.05
C VAL A 49 6.71 0.50 0.59
N ARG A 50 6.04 1.60 0.28
CA ARG A 50 6.34 2.93 0.81
C ARG A 50 5.06 3.64 1.24
N GLY A 51 5.17 4.50 2.24
CA GLY A 51 4.10 5.40 2.66
C GLY A 51 4.50 6.86 2.49
N LEU A 52 3.57 7.70 2.05
CA LEU A 52 3.71 9.16 2.09
C LEU A 52 3.06 9.69 3.36
N THR A 53 3.81 10.40 4.17
CA THR A 53 3.27 11.02 5.40
C THR A 53 2.56 12.35 5.09
N VAL A 54 1.77 12.84 6.05
CA VAL A 54 1.19 14.21 6.03
C VAL A 54 2.23 15.33 5.89
N HIS A 55 3.51 15.04 6.17
CA HIS A 55 4.62 15.98 6.04
C HIS A 55 5.36 15.85 4.70
N GLY A 56 4.87 15.03 3.76
CA GLY A 56 5.52 14.78 2.49
C GLY A 56 6.76 13.88 2.57
N ILE A 57 7.03 13.28 3.74
CA ILE A 57 8.14 12.35 3.93
C ILE A 57 7.79 11.00 3.32
N ASN A 58 8.71 10.49 2.49
CA ASN A 58 8.61 9.14 1.92
C ASN A 58 9.18 8.12 2.92
N SER A 59 8.29 7.40 3.59
CA SER A 59 8.63 6.34 4.55
C SER A 59 8.78 5.01 3.81
N ARG A 60 9.97 4.40 3.87
CA ARG A 60 10.20 3.07 3.32
C ARG A 60 9.80 2.02 4.35
N TRP A 61 8.78 1.22 4.02
CA TRP A 61 8.35 0.13 4.88
C TRP A 61 9.11 -1.16 4.56
N GLY A 62 9.51 -1.33 3.30
CA GLY A 62 10.38 -2.40 2.84
C GLY A 62 9.67 -3.43 1.96
N PRO A 63 10.26 -4.63 1.81
CA PRO A 63 9.77 -5.62 0.87
C PRO A 63 8.47 -6.27 1.32
N ALA A 64 7.67 -6.70 0.35
CA ALA A 64 6.45 -7.45 0.54
C ALA A 64 6.30 -8.54 -0.53
N LYS A 65 5.69 -9.66 -0.14
CA LYS A 65 5.34 -10.75 -1.05
C LYS A 65 3.85 -10.79 -1.31
N ARG A 66 3.46 -11.06 -2.56
CA ARG A 66 2.05 -11.27 -2.91
C ARG A 66 1.56 -12.53 -2.19
N SER A 67 0.41 -12.44 -1.54
CA SER A 67 -0.18 -13.58 -0.84
C SER A 67 -0.66 -14.64 -1.82
N THR A 68 -0.36 -15.91 -1.51
CA THR A 68 -0.84 -17.08 -2.28
C THR A 68 -2.29 -17.44 -1.95
N GLN A 69 -2.83 -16.96 -0.82
CA GLN A 69 -4.20 -17.21 -0.39
C GLN A 69 -5.17 -16.13 -0.89
N ASP A 70 -4.67 -14.91 -1.11
CA ASP A 70 -5.45 -13.77 -1.58
C ASP A 70 -4.57 -12.85 -2.41
N ALA A 71 -4.68 -12.94 -3.73
CA ALA A 71 -3.85 -12.18 -4.65
C ALA A 71 -4.04 -10.66 -4.57
N ALA A 72 -5.09 -10.17 -3.90
CA ALA A 72 -5.31 -8.76 -3.61
C ALA A 72 -4.39 -8.23 -2.48
N CYS A 73 -3.71 -9.12 -1.77
CA CYS A 73 -2.92 -8.77 -0.59
C CYS A 73 -1.41 -8.94 -0.80
N TRP A 74 -0.67 -8.02 -0.17
CA TRP A 74 0.78 -8.00 -0.06
C TRP A 74 1.19 -8.08 1.41
N MET A 75 2.11 -8.99 1.71
CA MET A 75 2.55 -9.35 3.06
C MET A 75 3.97 -8.83 3.29
N GLY A 76 4.11 -7.83 4.17
CA GLY A 76 5.39 -7.38 4.70
C GLY A 76 5.74 -8.07 6.01
N ALA A 77 6.89 -7.73 6.59
CA ALA A 77 7.33 -8.29 7.88
C ALA A 77 6.37 -7.92 9.04
N ASP A 78 5.87 -6.68 9.04
CA ASP A 78 5.05 -6.08 10.10
C ASP A 78 3.76 -5.43 9.59
N PHE A 79 3.56 -5.38 8.27
CA PHE A 79 2.37 -4.82 7.62
C PHE A 79 1.69 -5.80 6.66
N ARG A 80 0.43 -5.50 6.34
CA ARG A 80 -0.34 -6.17 5.28
C ARG A 80 -1.14 -5.12 4.54
N ILE A 81 -1.01 -5.07 3.22
CA ILE A 81 -1.80 -4.20 2.34
C ILE A 81 -2.72 -5.08 1.52
N CYS A 82 -4.02 -4.77 1.49
CA CYS A 82 -4.98 -5.44 0.62
C CYS A 82 -5.78 -4.37 -0.14
N ALA A 83 -5.91 -4.53 -1.45
CA ALA A 83 -6.68 -3.63 -2.30
C ALA A 83 -7.84 -4.43 -2.94
N ARG A 84 -9.07 -4.19 -2.47
CA ARG A 84 -10.30 -4.87 -2.90
C ARG A 84 -11.32 -3.86 -3.40
#